data_AF-A0A849KJQ0-F1
#
_entry.id   AF-A0A849KJQ0-F1
#
_cell.length_a   1.000
_cell.length_b   1.000
_cell.length_c   1.000
_cell.angle_alpha   90.00
_cell.angle_beta   90.00
_cell.angle_gamma   90.00
#
_symmetry.space_group_name_H-M   'P 1'
#
loop_
_entity.id
_entity.type
_entity.pdbx_description
1 polymer ?
#
loop_
_entity_poly.entity_id
_entity_poly.type
_entity_poly.pdbx_seq_one_letter_code
_entity_poly.pdbx_strand_id
1 'polypeptide(L)'
;MRSSFATRLPWIILALACSLALSACSAVKLGYNALPSLAYFWLDGYVDFSDEQAPRVRDEIANLHTWHRQQELPRVLELLARMEQLAPGRSARSRPARWWASCSSASARSRTASSRAPSPWPPP
;
A
#
# COMPACT_ATOMS: atom_id res chain seq x y z
N MET A 1 -40.16 -23.93 -10.85
CA MET A 1 -39.13 -23.59 -9.83
C MET A 1 -37.74 -23.23 -10.39
N ARG A 2 -37.39 -23.58 -11.65
CA ARG A 2 -36.04 -23.33 -12.23
C ARG A 2 -35.72 -21.87 -12.65
N SER A 3 -36.71 -20.99 -12.79
CA SER A 3 -36.52 -19.63 -13.33
C SER A 3 -36.09 -18.58 -12.30
N SER A 4 -36.45 -18.74 -11.03
CA SER A 4 -36.11 -17.79 -9.96
C SER A 4 -34.62 -17.82 -9.60
N PHE A 5 -33.96 -18.97 -9.74
CA PHE A 5 -32.53 -19.09 -9.45
C PHE A 5 -31.66 -18.38 -10.49
N ALA A 6 -32.02 -18.46 -11.78
CA ALA A 6 -31.27 -17.82 -12.85
C ALA A 6 -31.31 -16.29 -12.80
N THR A 7 -32.41 -15.69 -12.31
CA THR A 7 -32.54 -14.24 -12.15
C THR A 7 -31.87 -13.71 -10.87
N ARG A 8 -31.72 -14.53 -9.82
CA ARG A 8 -31.07 -14.14 -8.56
C ARG A 8 -29.56 -14.39 -8.56
N LEU A 9 -29.08 -15.35 -9.35
CA LEU A 9 -27.67 -15.68 -9.48
C LEU A 9 -26.76 -14.49 -9.87
N PRO A 10 -27.07 -13.63 -10.86
CA PRO A 10 -26.21 -12.49 -11.18
C PRO A 10 -26.13 -11.47 -10.04
N TRP A 11 -27.22 -11.28 -9.29
CA TRP A 11 -27.23 -10.40 -8.11
C TRP A 11 -26.40 -10.96 -6.96
N ILE A 12 -26.43 -12.29 -6.75
CA ILE A 12 -25.59 -12.96 -5.74
C ILE A 12 -24.11 -12.85 -6.15
N ILE A 13 -23.78 -13.11 -7.41
CA ILE A 13 -22.40 -12.97 -7.92
C ILE A 13 -21.92 -11.53 -7.77
N LEU A 14 -22.74 -10.54 -8.13
CA LEU A 14 -22.40 -9.12 -7.98
C LEU A 14 -22.21 -8.75 -6.50
N ALA A 15 -23.08 -9.20 -5.61
CA ALA A 15 -22.97 -8.95 -4.17
C ALA A 15 -21.69 -9.56 -3.58
N LEU A 16 -21.34 -10.79 -3.99
CA LEU A 16 -20.09 -11.44 -3.60
C LEU A 16 -18.89 -10.68 -4.15
N ALA A 17 -18.88 -10.35 -5.44
CA ALA A 17 -17.80 -9.59 -6.06
C ALA A 17 -17.57 -8.23 -5.38
N CYS A 18 -18.64 -7.49 -5.07
CA CYS A 18 -18.57 -6.24 -4.31
C CYS A 18 -18.00 -6.46 -2.91
N SER A 19 -18.43 -7.52 -2.21
CA SER A 19 -17.94 -7.83 -0.86
C SER A 19 -16.44 -8.18 -0.88
N LEU A 20 -16.00 -8.98 -1.85
CA LEU A 20 -14.58 -9.31 -2.04
C LEU A 20 -13.75 -8.07 -2.41
N ALA A 21 -14.27 -7.16 -3.24
CA ALA A 21 -13.56 -5.94 -3.61
C ALA A 21 -13.36 -5.00 -2.40
N LEU A 22 -14.39 -4.86 -1.54
CA LEU A 22 -14.30 -4.08 -0.31
C LEU A 22 -13.32 -4.71 0.70
N SER A 23 -13.36 -6.04 0.83
CA SER A 23 -12.43 -6.76 1.72
C SER A 23 -10.99 -6.67 1.23
N ALA A 24 -10.75 -6.78 -0.08
CA ALA A 24 -9.41 -6.65 -0.67
C ALA A 24 -8.79 -5.27 -0.43
N CYS A 25 -9.54 -4.17 -0.61
CA CYS A 25 -9.03 -2.82 -0.35
C CYS A 25 -8.64 -2.64 1.13
N SER A 26 -9.46 -3.17 2.03
CA SER A 26 -9.21 -3.12 3.48
C SER A 26 -8.02 -3.99 3.89
N ALA A 27 -7.92 -5.20 3.32
CA ALA A 27 -6.82 -6.12 3.55
C ALA A 27 -5.48 -5.55 3.09
N VAL A 28 -5.43 -4.89 1.93
CA VAL A 28 -4.22 -4.21 1.44
C VAL A 28 -3.80 -3.10 2.40
N LYS A 29 -4.74 -2.24 2.83
CA LYS A 29 -4.44 -1.18 3.79
C LYS A 29 -3.94 -1.75 5.12
N LEU A 30 -4.57 -2.82 5.61
CA LEU A 30 -4.18 -3.48 6.84
C LEU A 30 -2.79 -4.11 6.72
N GLY A 31 -2.55 -4.91 5.69
CA GLY A 31 -1.26 -5.56 5.43
C GLY A 31 -0.12 -4.55 5.28
N TYR A 32 -0.35 -3.43 4.61
CA TYR A 32 0.65 -2.38 4.49
C TYR A 32 0.94 -1.67 5.83
N ASN A 33 -0.06 -1.49 6.70
CA ASN A 33 0.20 -0.93 8.04
C ASN A 33 0.85 -1.93 8.99
N ALA A 34 0.60 -3.23 8.79
CA ALA A 34 1.24 -4.33 9.52
C ALA A 34 2.57 -4.78 8.90
N LEU A 35 3.06 -4.06 7.87
CA LEU A 35 4.26 -4.45 7.13
C LEU A 35 5.50 -4.61 8.01
N PRO A 36 5.75 -3.78 9.06
CA PRO A 36 6.91 -3.97 9.92
C PRO A 36 6.94 -5.34 10.63
N SER A 37 5.79 -5.82 11.11
CA SER A 37 5.72 -7.12 11.79
C SER A 37 5.84 -8.27 10.81
N LEU A 38 5.18 -8.19 9.65
CA LEU A 38 5.32 -9.20 8.58
C LEU A 38 6.77 -9.27 8.06
N ALA A 39 7.40 -8.12 7.85
CA ALA A 39 8.79 -8.05 7.39
C ALA A 39 9.72 -8.69 8.41
N TYR A 40 9.54 -8.43 9.71
CA TYR A 40 10.29 -9.13 10.75
C TYR A 40 10.13 -10.64 10.63
N PHE A 41 8.89 -11.16 10.62
CA PHE A 41 8.67 -12.61 10.59
C PHE A 41 9.27 -13.26 9.34
N TRP A 42 9.20 -12.56 8.20
CA TRP A 42 9.83 -13.02 6.97
C TRP A 42 11.35 -13.05 7.10
N LEU A 43 11.98 -11.98 7.59
CA LEU A 43 13.44 -11.87 7.78
C LEU A 43 13.98 -12.87 8.82
N ASP A 44 13.27 -13.05 9.92
CA ASP A 44 13.59 -13.98 10.99
C ASP A 44 13.69 -15.42 10.46
N GLY A 45 12.82 -15.79 9.51
CA GLY A 45 12.90 -17.08 8.82
C GLY A 45 14.11 -17.28 7.90
N TYR A 46 14.85 -16.21 7.56
CA TYR A 46 16.09 -16.31 6.78
C TYR A 46 17.36 -16.21 7.63
N VAL A 47 17.35 -15.36 8.66
CA VAL A 47 18.56 -14.96 9.39
C VAL A 47 18.62 -15.51 10.82
N ASP A 48 17.50 -15.99 11.37
CA ASP A 48 17.36 -16.51 12.74
C ASP A 48 17.92 -15.52 13.80
N PHE A 49 17.17 -14.46 14.09
CA PHE A 49 17.61 -13.43 15.02
C PHE A 49 17.60 -13.92 16.46
N SER A 50 18.66 -13.62 17.23
CA SER A 50 18.68 -13.93 18.66
C SER A 50 17.72 -13.04 19.46
N ASP A 51 17.38 -13.47 20.67
CA ASP A 51 16.51 -12.71 21.60
C ASP A 51 17.04 -11.30 21.90
N GLU A 52 18.36 -11.10 21.86
CA GLU A 52 19.00 -9.79 22.03
C GLU A 52 18.91 -8.90 20.78
N GLN A 53 18.87 -9.50 19.58
CA GLN A 53 18.83 -8.79 18.30
C GLN A 53 17.41 -8.45 17.86
N ALA A 54 16.47 -9.36 18.12
CA ALA A 54 15.07 -9.25 17.73
C ALA A 54 14.43 -7.88 18.03
N PRO A 55 14.52 -7.30 19.24
CA PRO A 55 13.91 -6.00 19.52
C PRO A 55 14.51 -4.87 18.68
N ARG A 56 15.84 -4.85 18.53
CA ARG A 56 16.53 -3.83 17.74
C ARG A 56 16.16 -3.91 16.26
N VAL A 57 16.09 -5.11 15.69
CA VAL A 57 15.70 -5.30 14.28
C VAL A 57 14.26 -4.86 14.05
N ARG A 58 13.33 -5.17 14.96
CA ARG A 58 11.93 -4.72 14.87
C ARG A 58 11.84 -3.20 14.85
N ASP A 59 12.58 -2.52 15.71
CA ASP A 59 12.60 -1.05 15.78
C ASP A 59 13.17 -0.42 14.50
N GLU A 60 14.28 -0.97 13.98
CA GLU A 60 14.88 -0.49 12.74
C GLU A 60 13.96 -0.69 11.52
N ILE A 61 13.26 -1.83 11.43
CA ILE A 61 12.26 -2.08 10.39
C ILE A 61 11.11 -1.06 10.50
N ALA A 62 10.64 -0.75 11.70
CA ALA A 62 9.59 0.23 11.92
C ALA A 62 10.02 1.66 11.51
N ASN A 63 11.26 2.03 11.86
CA ASN A 63 11.86 3.29 11.46
C ASN A 63 12.01 3.40 9.95
N LEU A 64 12.54 2.35 9.31
CA LEU A 64 12.69 2.26 7.86
C LEU A 64 11.33 2.39 7.15
N HIS A 65 10.31 1.68 7.61
CA HIS A 65 8.97 1.76 7.01
C HIS A 65 8.36 3.16 7.13
N THR A 66 8.59 3.84 8.26
CA THR A 66 8.15 5.22 8.47
C THR A 66 8.85 6.17 7.51
N TRP A 67 10.18 6.06 7.38
CA TRP A 67 10.97 6.84 6.44
C TRP A 67 10.54 6.58 4.99
N HIS A 68 10.38 5.33 4.59
CA HIS A 68 9.94 4.92 3.25
C HIS A 68 8.63 5.63 2.86
N ARG A 69 7.64 5.62 3.77
CA ARG A 69 6.34 6.26 3.53
C ARG A 69 6.40 7.78 3.44
N GLN A 70 7.24 8.41 4.25
CA GLN A 70 7.23 9.87 4.42
C GLN A 70 8.20 10.58 3.49
N GLN A 71 9.34 9.97 3.17
CA GLN A 71 10.44 10.62 2.49
C GLN A 71 10.75 9.97 1.14
N GLU A 72 10.90 8.65 1.11
CA GLU A 72 11.29 7.94 -0.12
C GLU A 72 10.17 7.93 -1.16
N LEU A 73 8.96 7.53 -0.75
CA LEU A 73 7.85 7.35 -1.67
C LEU A 73 7.48 8.63 -2.44
N PRO A 74 7.42 9.84 -1.82
CA PRO A 74 7.24 11.09 -2.57
C PRO A 74 8.33 11.33 -3.62
N ARG A 75 9.59 11.03 -3.30
CA ARG A 75 10.71 11.21 -4.23
C ARG A 75 10.63 10.23 -5.41
N VAL A 76 10.20 8.99 -5.16
CA VAL A 76 9.94 7.99 -6.22
C VAL A 76 8.76 8.42 -7.10
N LEU A 77 7.71 9.01 -6.54
CA LEU A 77 6.58 9.54 -7.31
C LEU A 77 7.01 10.64 -8.28
N GLU A 78 7.88 11.56 -7.84
CA GLU A 78 8.44 12.59 -8.73
C GLU A 78 9.26 12.00 -9.88
N LEU A 79 10.07 10.97 -9.59
CA LEU A 79 10.85 10.28 -10.61
C LEU A 79 9.95 9.58 -11.63
N LEU A 80 8.93 8.86 -11.18
CA LEU A 80 7.96 8.18 -12.05
C LEU A 80 7.20 9.18 -12.94
N ALA A 81 6.81 10.33 -12.39
CA ALA A 81 6.14 11.38 -13.16
C ALA A 81 7.03 11.95 -14.28
N ARG A 82 8.34 12.09 -14.03
CA ARG A 82 9.30 12.51 -15.07
C ARG A 82 9.48 11.42 -16.13
N MET A 83 9.56 10.15 -15.73
CA MET A 83 9.67 9.04 -16.68
C MET A 83 8.42 8.93 -17.57
N GLU A 84 7.23 9.19 -17.04
CA GLU A 84 5.99 9.18 -17.81
C GLU A 84 5.99 10.26 -18.91
N GLN A 85 6.56 11.44 -18.64
CA GLN A 85 6.69 12.52 -19.64
C GLN A 85 7.65 12.16 -20.78
N LEU A 86 8.66 11.34 -20.49
CA LEU A 86 9.65 10.89 -21.46
C LEU A 86 9.19 9.63 -22.23
N ALA A 87 8.09 9.00 -21.82
CA ALA A 87 7.59 7.79 -22.45
C ALA A 87 6.87 8.11 -23.79
N PRO A 88 7.29 7.53 -24.93
CA PRO A 88 6.68 7.81 -26.22
C PRO A 88 5.27 7.20 -26.34
N GLY A 89 4.24 8.05 -26.41
CA GLY A 89 2.94 7.90 -27.09
C GLY A 89 2.00 6.72 -26.75
N ARG A 90 2.45 5.66 -26.07
CA ARG A 90 1.67 4.43 -25.83
C ARG A 90 1.17 4.26 -24.40
N SER A 91 1.64 5.06 -23.44
CA SER A 91 1.11 5.12 -22.08
C SER A 91 -0.12 6.04 -21.96
N ALA A 92 -0.33 6.98 -22.89
CA ALA A 92 -1.43 7.95 -22.83
C ALA A 92 -2.84 7.37 -23.07
N ARG A 93 -2.97 6.09 -23.49
CA ARG A 93 -4.25 5.47 -23.89
C ARG A 93 -4.98 4.73 -22.77
N SER A 94 -4.35 4.46 -21.63
CA SER A 94 -5.09 4.23 -20.39
C SER A 94 -4.95 5.50 -19.57
N ARG A 95 -6.06 6.21 -19.28
CA ARG A 95 -6.07 7.32 -18.31
C ARG A 95 -6.62 6.81 -16.97
N PRO A 96 -5.84 6.05 -16.17
CA PRO A 96 -6.15 5.78 -14.76
C PRO A 96 -5.95 7.03 -13.90
N ALA A 97 -5.37 8.12 -14.43
CA ALA A 97 -5.02 9.35 -13.70
C ALA A 97 -6.19 9.93 -12.87
N ARG A 98 -7.43 9.92 -13.38
CA ARG A 98 -8.58 10.42 -12.60
C ARG A 98 -8.93 9.50 -11.43
N TRP A 99 -8.80 8.19 -11.63
CA TRP A 99 -9.10 7.17 -10.63
C TRP A 99 -8.01 7.15 -9.54
N TRP A 100 -6.74 7.27 -9.94
CA TRP A 100 -5.61 7.46 -9.02
C TRP A 100 -5.73 8.75 -8.19
N ALA A 101 -6.15 9.87 -8.79
CA ALA A 101 -6.41 11.12 -8.06
C ALA A 101 -7.57 11.01 -7.06
N SER A 102 -8.57 10.18 -7.38
CA SER A 102 -9.72 9.90 -6.50
C SER A 102 -9.30 9.08 -5.27
N CYS A 103 -8.41 8.10 -5.45
CA CYS A 103 -7.87 7.31 -4.34
C CYS A 103 -6.86 8.09 -3.48
N SER A 104 -6.03 8.95 -4.06
CA SER A 104 -5.01 9.71 -3.33
C SER A 104 -5.61 10.83 -2.46
N SER A 105 -6.64 11.53 -2.94
CA SER A 105 -7.34 12.58 -2.19
C SER A 105 -8.08 12.05 -0.95
N ALA A 106 -8.58 10.81 -1.00
CA ALA A 106 -9.14 10.14 0.18
C ALA A 106 -8.10 9.90 1.28
N SER A 107 -6.83 9.67 0.91
CA SER A 107 -5.71 9.42 1.85
C SER A 107 -5.02 10.68 2.38
N ALA A 108 -5.20 11.83 1.71
CA ALA A 108 -4.58 13.10 2.10
C ALA A 108 -5.26 13.74 3.33
N ARG A 109 -6.58 13.56 3.47
CA ARG A 109 -7.36 14.08 4.62
C ARG A 109 -6.96 13.51 5.98
N SER A 110 -6.32 12.35 6.02
CA SER A 110 -5.85 11.70 7.26
C SER A 110 -4.44 12.11 7.70
N ARG A 111 -3.72 12.95 6.94
CA ARG A 111 -2.29 13.23 7.16
C ARG A 111 -1.97 14.49 7.96
N THR A 112 -2.93 15.36 8.23
CA THR A 112 -2.71 16.63 8.96
C THR A 112 -2.38 16.45 10.45
N ALA A 113 -2.42 15.22 10.98
CA ALA A 113 -2.27 14.95 12.42
C ALA A 113 -0.88 14.47 12.89
N SER A 114 0.07 14.16 12.00
CA SER A 114 1.25 13.32 12.36
C SER A 114 2.61 13.90 11.92
N SER A 115 2.86 15.19 12.13
CA SER A 115 4.15 15.82 11.78
C SER A 115 4.95 16.27 13.01
N ARG A 116 5.69 15.33 13.62
CA ARG A 116 7.00 15.59 14.26
C ARG A 116 7.65 14.28 14.72
N ALA A 117 8.62 13.79 13.95
CA ALA A 117 9.69 12.93 14.45
C ALA A 117 10.93 13.11 13.56
N PRO A 118 12.14 13.32 14.14
CA PRO A 118 13.38 13.41 13.37
C PRO A 118 13.85 12.01 12.93
N SER A 119 14.41 11.93 11.72
CA SER A 119 14.93 10.67 11.13
C SER A 119 16.38 10.38 11.55
N PRO A 120 16.75 9.12 11.86
CA PRO A 120 18.10 8.74 12.27
C PRO A 120 19.08 8.38 11.12
N TRP A 121 18.63 8.25 9.87
CA TRP A 121 19.50 7.88 8.74
C TRP A 121 19.94 9.10 7.91
N PRO A 122 21.23 9.26 7.59
CA PRO A 122 21.68 10.31 6.68
C PRO A 122 21.23 10.00 5.24
N PRO A 123 20.92 11.02 4.42
CA PRO A 123 20.67 10.81 3.00
C PRO A 123 21.94 10.31 2.30
N PRO A 124 21.81 9.61 1.15
CA PRO A 124 22.96 9.29 0.31
C PRO A 124 23.66 10.57 -0.20
#